data_AF-A0A0C9YYE6-F1
#
_entry.id   AF-A0A0C9YYE6-F1
#
_cell.length_a   1.000
_cell.length_b   1.000
_cell.length_c   1.000
_cell.angle_alpha   90.00
_cell.angle_beta   90.00
_cell.angle_gamma   90.00
#
_symmetry.space_group_name_H-M   'P 1'
#
loop_
_entity.id
_entity.type
_entity.pdbx_description
1 polymer ?
#
loop_
_entity_poly.entity_id
_entity_poly.type
_entity_poly.pdbx_seq_one_letter_code
_entity_poly.pdbx_strand_id
1 'polypeptide(L)'
;MDYNVNASHHSQNHRPCPPSPETLQDAGNHNRHHSKKPQSNVAKHVQDDANGEGNCSGGSLNLVSERCGKYSKMAKVDVVVWPTTLAFFGPLWCKLLDEAKGRMRLYVAMEVPFLRREMAIDGICMEILVEMYCLYPPENIKDDGEHIEFIKKKAAQLLEGVQYLHGDIDSLGRTSNFAHPTLRKICLTVYYCNSSKSLCQFIEFQTSVPNRALVLVSAIICHVLMTFKKHGTIKNETLCGEEVDDTYHNLTSLVDQVWRNEYHGNKLKRMLQEWARAGM
;
A
#
# COMPACT_ATOMS: atom_id res chain seq x y z
N MET A 1 -39.33 24.70 -18.34
CA MET A 1 -39.78 23.86 -17.22
C MET A 1 -38.54 23.19 -16.66
N ASP A 2 -37.87 23.85 -15.72
CA ASP A 2 -36.62 23.36 -15.14
C ASP A 2 -36.90 22.38 -14.01
N TYR A 3 -36.59 21.11 -14.23
CA TYR A 3 -36.68 20.07 -13.20
C TYR A 3 -35.46 20.17 -12.26
N ASN A 4 -35.68 20.72 -11.06
CA ASN A 4 -34.65 20.75 -10.02
C ASN A 4 -34.58 19.38 -9.32
N VAL A 5 -33.72 18.51 -9.84
CA VAL A 5 -33.48 17.13 -9.36
C VAL A 5 -33.03 17.11 -7.89
N ASN A 6 -32.32 18.15 -7.42
CA ASN A 6 -31.88 18.23 -6.02
C ASN A 6 -33.04 18.45 -5.04
N ALA A 7 -34.05 19.24 -5.42
CA ALA A 7 -35.22 19.46 -4.57
C ALA A 7 -36.04 18.17 -4.37
N SER A 8 -36.13 17.33 -5.42
CA SER A 8 -36.82 16.04 -5.35
C SER A 8 -36.05 15.01 -4.51
N HIS A 9 -34.72 15.07 -4.49
CA HIS A 9 -33.90 14.18 -3.68
C HIS A 9 -33.96 14.53 -2.18
N HIS A 10 -34.07 15.82 -1.83
CA HIS A 10 -34.20 16.25 -0.44
C HIS A 10 -35.57 15.90 0.17
N SER A 11 -36.65 15.96 -0.60
CA SER A 11 -38.01 15.64 -0.09
C SER A 11 -38.21 14.15 0.20
N GLN A 12 -37.52 13.25 -0.51
CA GLN A 12 -37.68 11.80 -0.35
C GLN A 12 -36.84 11.18 0.78
N ASN A 13 -35.90 11.92 1.38
CA ASN A 13 -34.96 11.39 2.37
C ASN A 13 -35.25 11.78 3.84
N HIS A 14 -36.44 12.33 4.14
CA HIS A 14 -36.86 12.50 5.53
C HIS A 14 -37.26 11.15 6.13
N ARG A 15 -36.29 10.47 6.76
CA ARG A 15 -36.62 9.41 7.71
C ARG A 15 -37.29 10.02 8.95
N PRO A 16 -38.34 9.39 9.51
CA PRO A 16 -38.84 9.76 10.83
C PRO A 16 -37.71 9.60 11.86
N CYS A 17 -37.43 10.65 12.63
CA CYS A 17 -36.57 10.53 13.79
C CYS A 17 -37.21 9.57 14.80
N PRO A 18 -36.45 8.63 15.39
CA PRO A 18 -36.96 7.89 16.54
C PRO A 18 -37.22 8.87 17.70
N PRO A 19 -38.24 8.62 18.54
CA PRO A 19 -38.57 9.53 19.64
C PRO A 19 -37.40 9.62 20.63
N SER A 20 -37.12 10.83 21.10
CA SER A 20 -36.12 11.10 22.14
C SER A 20 -36.51 10.43 23.47
N PRO A 21 -35.54 10.07 24.34
CA PRO A 21 -35.75 9.25 25.54
C PRO A 21 -36.68 9.84 26.62
N GLU A 22 -37.17 11.07 26.45
CA GLU A 22 -38.02 11.77 27.43
C GLU A 22 -39.51 11.38 27.38
N THR A 23 -39.91 10.48 26.46
CA THR A 23 -41.31 10.05 26.30
C THR A 23 -41.63 8.67 26.90
N LEU A 24 -40.75 8.10 27.73
CA LEU A 24 -40.96 6.83 28.45
C LEU A 24 -40.99 6.97 29.98
N GLN A 25 -41.39 8.13 30.50
CA GLN A 25 -41.77 8.31 31.91
C GLN A 25 -43.29 8.54 32.01
N ASP A 26 -44.08 7.52 31.68
CA ASP A 26 -45.41 7.35 32.28
C ASP A 26 -46.06 6.04 31.80
N ALA A 27 -45.58 4.93 32.36
CA ALA A 27 -46.38 3.70 32.48
C ALA A 27 -45.73 2.77 33.50
N GLY A 28 -46.42 2.52 34.62
CA GLY A 28 -46.24 1.27 35.35
C GLY A 28 -45.42 1.32 36.63
N ASN A 29 -45.79 2.23 37.52
CA ASN A 29 -45.42 2.20 38.93
C ASN A 29 -46.13 1.03 39.65
N HIS A 30 -45.44 -0.10 39.92
CA HIS A 30 -45.86 -1.07 40.96
C HIS A 30 -44.71 -1.97 41.48
N ASN A 31 -44.17 -1.54 42.62
CA ASN A 31 -43.99 -2.29 43.88
C ASN A 31 -43.03 -3.52 44.01
N ARG A 32 -42.12 -3.34 45.00
CA ARG A 32 -41.54 -4.28 46.00
C ARG A 32 -40.10 -4.83 45.85
N HIS A 33 -39.23 -4.20 46.66
CA HIS A 33 -38.16 -4.71 47.54
C HIS A 33 -37.61 -6.15 47.39
N HIS A 34 -36.28 -6.33 47.27
CA HIS A 34 -35.31 -6.50 48.38
C HIS A 34 -33.90 -6.93 47.89
N SER A 35 -32.87 -6.15 48.27
CA SER A 35 -31.57 -6.52 48.87
C SER A 35 -30.67 -7.68 48.38
N LYS A 36 -29.37 -7.30 48.24
CA LYS A 36 -28.09 -8.01 48.57
C LYS A 36 -27.29 -8.75 47.48
N LYS A 37 -26.08 -8.21 47.23
CA LYS A 37 -24.81 -8.87 46.84
C LYS A 37 -24.36 -9.89 47.92
N PRO A 38 -23.50 -10.92 47.66
CA PRO A 38 -22.08 -10.72 47.29
C PRO A 38 -21.38 -11.82 46.41
N GLN A 39 -20.09 -11.57 46.20
CA GLN A 39 -19.00 -12.26 45.47
C GLN A 39 -18.87 -13.79 45.66
N SER A 40 -18.25 -14.50 44.70
CA SER A 40 -16.89 -15.09 44.86
C SER A 40 -16.34 -15.73 43.57
N ASN A 41 -15.01 -15.73 43.49
CA ASN A 41 -14.14 -16.42 42.53
C ASN A 41 -14.29 -17.95 42.56
N VAL A 42 -13.77 -18.66 41.54
CA VAL A 42 -12.84 -19.80 41.65
C VAL A 42 -12.29 -20.11 40.24
N ALA A 43 -10.96 -20.12 40.13
CA ALA A 43 -10.21 -20.69 39.02
C ALA A 43 -10.05 -22.20 39.20
N LYS A 44 -9.90 -22.96 38.11
CA LYS A 44 -9.10 -24.20 38.12
C LYS A 44 -8.54 -24.53 36.74
N HIS A 45 -7.22 -24.65 36.77
CA HIS A 45 -6.29 -25.24 35.81
C HIS A 45 -6.58 -26.75 35.59
N VAL A 46 -6.08 -27.31 34.48
CA VAL A 46 -5.42 -28.63 34.28
C VAL A 46 -5.53 -28.95 32.77
N GLN A 47 -4.48 -28.86 31.95
CA GLN A 47 -3.30 -29.74 31.79
C GLN A 47 -3.46 -30.70 30.57
N ASP A 48 -2.56 -30.49 29.61
CA ASP A 48 -1.80 -31.42 28.77
C ASP A 48 -2.49 -32.63 28.11
N ASP A 49 -2.29 -32.78 26.79
CA ASP A 49 -1.39 -33.84 26.31
C ASP A 49 -1.15 -33.77 24.79
N ALA A 50 0.08 -34.14 24.44
CA ALA A 50 0.68 -34.08 23.13
C ALA A 50 0.60 -35.43 22.37
N ASN A 51 1.04 -35.36 21.11
CA ASN A 51 1.61 -36.41 20.26
C ASN A 51 0.70 -37.17 19.27
N GLY A 52 1.22 -37.28 18.05
CA GLY A 52 0.73 -38.15 17.01
C GLY A 52 1.35 -37.87 15.64
N GLU A 53 2.66 -38.09 15.50
CA GLU A 53 3.31 -38.22 14.19
C GLU A 53 2.77 -39.45 13.43
N GLY A 54 2.65 -39.32 12.10
CA GLY A 54 2.31 -40.42 11.21
C GLY A 54 2.59 -40.07 9.75
N ASN A 55 3.79 -40.38 9.28
CA ASN A 55 4.13 -40.44 7.86
C ASN A 55 3.58 -41.74 7.24
N CYS A 56 2.97 -41.66 6.06
CA CYS A 56 3.18 -42.64 4.98
C CYS A 56 2.63 -42.16 3.62
N SER A 57 3.42 -42.48 2.60
CA SER A 57 3.31 -42.13 1.18
C SER A 57 2.22 -42.91 0.45
N GLY A 58 1.63 -42.29 -0.58
CA GLY A 58 0.76 -42.96 -1.57
C GLY A 58 0.01 -41.96 -2.44
N GLY A 59 0.47 -41.75 -3.67
CA GLY A 59 -0.04 -40.73 -4.58
C GLY A 59 -1.43 -41.00 -5.16
N SER A 60 -2.13 -39.93 -5.55
CA SER A 60 -3.08 -39.93 -6.67
C SER A 60 -3.42 -38.49 -7.09
N LEU A 61 -3.87 -38.38 -8.33
CA LEU A 61 -4.05 -37.20 -9.18
C LEU A 61 -4.97 -36.09 -8.64
N ASN A 62 -4.62 -34.86 -9.04
CA ASN A 62 -5.48 -33.73 -9.40
C ASN A 62 -6.74 -33.47 -8.57
N LEU A 63 -6.73 -32.40 -7.78
CA LEU A 63 -7.81 -31.39 -7.81
C LEU A 63 -7.39 -30.12 -7.05
N VAL A 64 -7.44 -29.02 -7.79
CA VAL A 64 -7.29 -27.64 -7.29
C VAL A 64 -8.30 -27.41 -6.18
N SER A 65 -7.83 -27.27 -4.94
CA SER A 65 -8.66 -26.84 -3.82
C SER A 65 -8.76 -25.32 -3.85
N GLU A 66 -9.74 -24.82 -4.58
CA GLU A 66 -10.25 -23.46 -4.40
C GLU A 66 -10.78 -23.34 -2.97
N ARG A 67 -10.07 -22.60 -2.12
CA ARG A 67 -10.56 -22.19 -0.80
C ARG A 67 -11.67 -21.16 -1.00
N CYS A 68 -12.89 -21.63 -1.25
CA CYS A 68 -14.09 -20.82 -1.12
C CYS A 68 -14.25 -20.40 0.34
N GLY A 69 -14.18 -19.09 0.58
CA GLY A 69 -14.57 -18.48 1.84
C GLY A 69 -15.98 -18.90 2.23
N LYS A 70 -16.16 -19.27 3.50
CA LYS A 70 -17.44 -19.65 4.09
C LYS A 70 -18.38 -18.44 4.09
N TYR A 71 -19.16 -18.29 3.03
CA TYR A 71 -20.34 -17.43 3.07
C TYR A 71 -21.39 -18.08 3.98
N SER A 72 -21.80 -17.33 5.00
CA SER A 72 -22.97 -17.59 5.83
C SER A 72 -24.14 -18.05 4.95
N LYS A 73 -24.66 -19.26 5.19
CA LYS A 73 -25.90 -19.75 4.59
C LYS A 73 -27.08 -18.95 5.15
N MET A 74 -27.34 -17.76 4.61
CA MET A 74 -28.67 -17.18 4.71
C MET A 74 -29.61 -17.98 3.79
N ALA A 75 -30.81 -18.25 4.27
CA ALA A 75 -31.86 -18.93 3.53
C ALA A 75 -31.98 -18.35 2.11
N LYS A 76 -32.04 -19.23 1.09
CA LYS A 76 -32.32 -18.85 -0.29
C LYS A 76 -33.73 -18.26 -0.36
N VAL A 77 -33.85 -16.98 -0.09
CA VAL A 77 -34.95 -16.18 -0.63
C VAL A 77 -34.61 -16.05 -2.11
N ASP A 78 -35.52 -16.47 -2.99
CA ASP A 78 -35.45 -16.18 -4.43
C ASP A 78 -35.56 -14.66 -4.61
N VAL A 79 -34.44 -13.98 -4.41
CA VAL A 79 -34.31 -12.57 -4.73
C VAL A 79 -34.21 -12.53 -6.24
N VAL A 80 -35.31 -12.18 -6.89
CA VAL A 80 -35.33 -11.84 -8.32
C VAL A 80 -34.32 -10.73 -8.53
N VAL A 81 -33.16 -11.08 -9.11
CA VAL A 81 -32.11 -10.12 -9.44
C VAL A 81 -32.60 -9.37 -10.67
N TRP A 82 -33.00 -8.12 -10.49
CA TRP A 82 -33.52 -7.30 -11.57
C TRP A 82 -32.39 -6.82 -12.48
N PRO A 83 -32.57 -6.74 -13.81
CA PRO A 83 -31.56 -6.24 -14.75
C PRO A 83 -31.01 -4.84 -14.44
N THR A 84 -31.72 -4.06 -13.63
CA THR A 84 -31.34 -2.73 -13.15
C THR A 84 -30.44 -2.75 -11.91
N THR A 85 -30.23 -3.91 -11.29
CA THR A 85 -29.42 -4.03 -10.08
C THR A 85 -27.97 -4.38 -10.42
N LEU A 86 -27.01 -3.81 -9.70
CA LEU A 86 -25.57 -4.12 -9.86
C LEU A 86 -25.29 -5.62 -9.74
N ALA A 87 -26.06 -6.33 -8.92
CA ALA A 87 -25.95 -7.78 -8.73
C ALA A 87 -26.24 -8.57 -10.01
N PHE A 88 -27.08 -8.07 -10.92
CA PHE A 88 -27.43 -8.74 -12.17
C PHE A 88 -26.23 -8.91 -13.10
N PHE A 89 -25.38 -7.88 -13.17
CA PHE A 89 -24.16 -7.88 -13.97
C PHE A 89 -22.91 -7.97 -13.10
N GLY A 90 -22.99 -8.64 -11.94
CA GLY A 90 -21.92 -8.68 -10.94
C GLY A 90 -20.52 -8.85 -11.53
N PRO A 91 -20.26 -9.87 -12.38
CA PRO A 91 -18.96 -10.07 -13.01
C PRO A 91 -18.50 -8.93 -13.92
N LEU A 92 -19.41 -8.30 -14.67
CA LEU A 92 -19.08 -7.17 -15.56
C LEU A 92 -18.77 -5.91 -14.74
N TRP A 93 -19.52 -5.66 -13.66
CA TRP A 93 -19.24 -4.56 -12.74
C TRP A 93 -17.89 -4.71 -12.05
N CYS A 94 -17.53 -5.93 -11.62
CA CYS A 94 -16.20 -6.18 -11.06
C CYS A 94 -15.10 -5.84 -12.08
N LYS A 95 -15.22 -6.32 -13.33
CA LYS A 95 -14.26 -5.99 -14.40
C LYS A 95 -14.16 -4.49 -14.65
N LEU A 96 -15.29 -3.79 -14.76
CA LEU A 96 -15.32 -2.35 -14.98
C LEU A 96 -14.67 -1.58 -13.83
N LEU A 97 -14.97 -1.95 -12.58
CA LEU A 97 -14.38 -1.31 -11.40
C LEU A 97 -12.88 -1.58 -11.29
N ASP A 98 -12.43 -2.78 -11.63
CA ASP A 98 -11.01 -3.10 -11.62
C ASP A 98 -10.24 -2.38 -12.73
N GLU A 99 -10.83 -2.23 -13.93
CA GLU A 99 -10.28 -1.37 -14.98
C GLU A 99 -10.22 0.09 -14.52
N ALA A 100 -11.29 0.62 -13.93
CA ALA A 100 -11.33 2.00 -13.44
C ALA A 100 -10.26 2.24 -12.35
N LYS A 101 -10.08 1.30 -11.42
CA LYS A 101 -9.00 1.34 -10.43
C LYS A 101 -7.62 1.32 -11.10
N GLY A 102 -7.43 0.48 -12.10
CA GLY A 102 -6.19 0.40 -12.88
C GLY A 102 -5.88 1.75 -13.56
N ARG A 103 -6.85 2.33 -14.25
CA ARG A 103 -6.71 3.65 -14.90
C ARG A 103 -6.44 4.77 -13.90
N MET A 104 -7.06 4.73 -12.72
CA MET A 104 -6.76 5.71 -11.66
C MET A 104 -5.32 5.58 -11.16
N ARG A 105 -4.81 4.36 -10.98
CA ARG A 105 -3.40 4.14 -10.60
C ARG A 105 -2.44 4.62 -11.70
N LEU A 106 -2.77 4.36 -12.96
CA LEU A 106 -2.01 4.90 -14.10
C LEU A 106 -1.99 6.43 -14.06
N TYR A 107 -3.15 7.07 -13.87
CA TYR A 107 -3.25 8.52 -13.74
C TYR A 107 -2.42 9.08 -12.57
N VAL A 108 -2.40 8.39 -11.42
CA VAL A 108 -1.54 8.79 -10.29
C VAL A 108 -0.07 8.64 -10.64
N ALA A 109 0.35 7.51 -11.22
CA ALA A 109 1.74 7.28 -11.60
C ALA A 109 2.23 8.22 -12.70
N MET A 110 1.32 8.73 -13.54
CA MET A 110 1.65 9.52 -14.71
C MET A 110 1.35 11.00 -14.55
N GLU A 111 0.24 11.45 -14.00
CA GLU A 111 -0.19 12.85 -14.06
C GLU A 111 -0.24 13.55 -12.71
N VAL A 112 -0.68 12.86 -11.66
CA VAL A 112 -0.84 13.43 -10.33
C VAL A 112 -0.18 12.49 -9.31
N PRO A 113 1.15 12.59 -9.16
CA PRO A 113 1.92 11.68 -8.32
C PRO A 113 1.48 11.70 -6.85
N PHE A 114 0.90 12.81 -6.40
CA PHE A 114 0.41 12.97 -5.04
C PHE A 114 -1.04 13.44 -5.05
N LEU A 115 -1.96 12.56 -4.68
CA LEU A 115 -3.25 13.01 -4.15
C LEU A 115 -2.95 13.71 -2.82
N ARG A 116 -3.62 14.82 -2.49
CA ARG A 116 -3.45 15.57 -1.22
C ARG A 116 -3.84 14.78 0.05
N ARG A 117 -3.77 13.46 0.00
CA ARG A 117 -4.14 12.54 1.06
C ARG A 117 -2.91 11.74 1.43
N GLU A 118 -2.79 11.47 2.72
CA GLU A 118 -1.84 10.55 3.31
C GLU A 118 -1.74 9.23 2.53
N MET A 119 -0.52 8.91 2.10
CA MET A 119 -0.19 7.64 1.47
C MET A 119 0.58 6.76 2.45
N ALA A 120 0.08 5.55 2.66
CA ALA A 120 0.86 4.53 3.34
C ALA A 120 1.94 4.02 2.38
N ILE A 121 3.19 4.01 2.84
CA ILE A 121 4.26 3.32 2.13
C ILE A 121 4.05 1.82 2.34
N ASP A 122 4.03 1.06 1.25
CA ASP A 122 3.83 -0.38 1.31
C ASP A 122 4.92 -1.04 2.17
N GLY A 123 4.52 -1.96 3.06
CA GLY A 123 5.46 -2.64 3.97
C GLY A 123 6.59 -3.35 3.22
N ILE A 124 6.31 -3.91 2.04
CA ILE A 124 7.32 -4.57 1.21
C ILE A 124 8.33 -3.54 0.67
N CYS A 125 7.87 -2.34 0.28
CA CYS A 125 8.77 -1.27 -0.15
C CYS A 125 9.67 -0.82 1.01
N MET A 126 9.14 -0.74 2.23
CA MET A 126 9.92 -0.43 3.41
C MET A 126 10.98 -1.49 3.70
N GLU A 127 10.63 -2.77 3.67
CA GLU A 127 11.58 -3.87 3.84
C GLU A 127 12.70 -3.82 2.79
N ILE A 128 12.34 -3.63 1.51
CA ILE A 128 13.31 -3.46 0.42
C ILE A 128 14.25 -2.29 0.70
N LEU A 129 13.73 -1.17 1.19
CA LEU A 129 14.54 0.01 1.48
C LEU A 129 15.56 -0.26 2.58
N VAL A 130 15.12 -0.82 3.70
CA VAL A 130 15.98 -1.04 4.86
C VAL A 130 17.05 -2.09 4.53
N GLU A 131 16.67 -3.17 3.84
CA GLU A 131 17.59 -4.20 3.35
C GLU A 131 18.64 -3.64 2.39
N MET A 132 18.19 -3.04 1.28
CA MET A 132 19.08 -2.68 0.19
C MET A 132 20.00 -1.49 0.50
N TYR A 133 19.62 -0.62 1.43
CA TYR A 133 20.46 0.48 1.89
C TYR A 133 21.29 0.14 3.14
N CYS A 134 21.20 -1.10 3.63
CA CYS A 134 21.85 -1.55 4.85
C CYS A 134 21.53 -0.64 6.05
N LEU A 135 20.25 -0.32 6.24
CA LEU A 135 19.76 0.49 7.36
C LEU A 135 19.52 -0.37 8.61
N TYR A 136 20.44 -1.31 8.83
CA TYR A 136 20.54 -2.13 10.04
C TYR A 136 21.94 -1.98 10.62
N PRO A 137 22.08 -1.86 11.95
CA PRO A 137 23.37 -1.81 12.59
C PRO A 137 24.06 -3.18 12.46
N PRO A 138 25.40 -3.24 12.49
CA PRO A 138 26.09 -4.52 12.57
C PRO A 138 25.81 -5.20 13.93
N GLU A 139 25.88 -6.53 13.97
CA GLU A 139 25.50 -7.38 15.13
C GLU A 139 26.26 -7.06 16.43
N ASN A 140 27.38 -6.35 16.33
CA ASN A 140 28.19 -5.94 17.48
C ASN A 140 27.60 -4.74 18.24
N ILE A 141 26.69 -3.97 17.64
CA ILE A 141 26.00 -2.86 18.29
C ILE A 141 24.78 -3.41 19.03
N LYS A 142 24.86 -3.41 20.36
CA LYS A 142 23.76 -3.87 21.24
C LYS A 142 23.00 -2.72 21.91
N ASP A 143 23.57 -1.52 21.90
CA ASP A 143 22.95 -0.33 22.47
C ASP A 143 21.99 0.32 21.47
N ASP A 144 20.77 0.61 21.92
CA ASP A 144 19.73 1.21 21.08
C ASP A 144 20.09 2.64 20.64
N GLY A 145 20.85 3.39 21.45
CA GLY A 145 21.34 4.72 21.11
C GLY A 145 22.35 4.69 19.97
N GLU A 146 23.35 3.81 20.08
CA GLU A 146 24.35 3.57 19.03
C GLU A 146 23.70 3.07 17.72
N HIS A 147 22.66 2.23 17.83
CA HIS A 147 21.87 1.77 16.68
C HIS A 147 21.19 2.95 15.96
N ILE A 148 20.49 3.80 16.71
CA ILE A 148 19.83 5.00 16.16
C ILE A 148 20.86 5.91 15.47
N GLU A 149 22.03 6.13 16.08
CA GLU A 149 23.08 6.96 15.52
C GLU A 149 23.65 6.38 14.22
N PHE A 150 23.87 5.06 14.18
CA PHE A 150 24.31 4.36 12.98
C PHE A 150 23.35 4.58 11.81
N ILE A 151 22.05 4.38 12.03
CA ILE A 151 21.03 4.57 10.99
C ILE A 151 21.00 6.02 10.52
N LYS A 152 21.01 6.99 11.45
CA LYS A 152 21.04 8.42 11.10
C LYS A 152 22.23 8.76 10.21
N LYS A 153 23.42 8.26 10.57
CA LYS A 153 24.66 8.48 9.82
C LYS A 153 24.59 7.85 8.43
N LYS A 154 24.10 6.61 8.33
CA LYS A 154 23.95 5.91 7.04
C LYS A 154 22.96 6.62 6.13
N ALA A 155 21.81 7.03 6.65
CA ALA A 155 20.82 7.81 5.91
C ALA A 155 21.38 9.18 5.46
N ALA A 156 22.15 9.86 6.31
CA ALA A 156 22.82 11.11 5.94
C ALA A 156 23.81 10.92 4.79
N GLN A 157 24.60 9.83 4.80
CA GLN A 157 25.53 9.50 3.72
C GLN A 157 24.82 9.22 2.40
N LEU A 158 23.69 8.51 2.44
CA LEU A 158 22.89 8.22 1.25
C LEU A 158 22.26 9.48 0.64
N LEU A 159 21.85 10.44 1.49
CA LEU A 159 21.33 11.72 1.04
C LEU A 159 22.42 12.67 0.52
N GLU A 160 23.63 12.57 1.07
CA GLU A 160 24.78 13.36 0.63
C GLU A 160 25.12 13.07 -0.83
N GLY A 161 25.13 14.12 -1.66
CA GLY A 161 25.37 13.98 -3.09
C GLY A 161 24.38 13.03 -3.79
N VAL A 162 23.17 12.85 -3.24
CA VAL A 162 22.11 11.96 -3.75
C VAL A 162 22.57 10.54 -4.06
N GLN A 163 23.47 9.98 -3.25
CA GLN A 163 24.00 8.62 -3.42
C GLN A 163 22.92 7.53 -3.51
N TYR A 164 21.76 7.73 -2.88
CA TYR A 164 20.61 6.83 -3.01
C TYR A 164 20.06 6.69 -4.45
N LEU A 165 20.45 7.57 -5.37
CA LEU A 165 20.10 7.47 -6.79
C LEU A 165 21.19 6.77 -7.62
N HIS A 166 22.40 6.66 -7.10
CA HIS A 166 23.56 6.25 -7.86
C HIS A 166 23.69 4.72 -7.89
N GLY A 167 23.92 4.18 -9.08
CA GLY A 167 24.38 2.81 -9.26
C GLY A 167 25.90 2.74 -9.31
N ASP A 168 26.40 1.59 -9.74
CA ASP A 168 27.85 1.34 -9.83
C ASP A 168 28.56 2.30 -10.78
N ILE A 169 29.85 2.49 -10.49
CA ILE A 169 30.81 3.18 -11.34
C ILE A 169 31.15 2.25 -12.51
N ASP A 170 31.01 2.75 -13.73
CA ASP A 170 31.34 1.97 -14.92
C ASP A 170 32.85 1.96 -15.23
N SER A 171 33.22 1.22 -16.28
CA SER A 171 34.61 1.10 -16.76
C SER A 171 35.25 2.43 -17.17
N LEU A 172 34.47 3.50 -17.35
CA LEU A 172 34.96 4.84 -17.66
C LEU A 172 35.07 5.73 -16.42
N GLY A 173 34.89 5.16 -15.22
CA GLY A 173 34.91 5.90 -13.97
C GLY A 173 33.67 6.78 -13.76
N ARG A 174 32.57 6.54 -14.49
CA ARG A 174 31.36 7.37 -14.41
C ARG A 174 30.27 6.66 -13.60
N THR A 175 29.61 7.42 -12.74
CA THR A 175 28.48 6.93 -11.96
C THR A 175 27.23 6.78 -12.82
N SER A 176 26.49 5.71 -12.59
CA SER A 176 25.19 5.48 -13.24
C SER A 176 24.09 6.25 -12.51
N ASN A 177 23.48 7.24 -13.15
CA ASN A 177 22.41 8.04 -12.55
C ASN A 177 21.08 7.27 -12.50
N PHE A 178 20.33 7.41 -11.41
CA PHE A 178 19.06 6.71 -11.14
C PHE A 178 19.15 5.17 -11.25
N ALA A 179 20.33 4.62 -10.99
CA ALA A 179 20.64 3.22 -11.22
C ALA A 179 20.87 2.44 -9.92
N HIS A 180 20.57 3.03 -8.76
CA HIS A 180 20.65 2.28 -7.50
C HIS A 180 19.71 1.06 -7.57
N PRO A 181 20.18 -0.17 -7.26
CA PRO A 181 19.38 -1.38 -7.41
C PRO A 181 18.04 -1.36 -6.63
N THR A 182 17.97 -0.62 -5.53
CA THR A 182 16.73 -0.38 -4.77
C THR A 182 15.63 0.24 -5.62
N LEU A 183 15.97 1.21 -6.49
CA LEU A 183 14.99 1.85 -7.38
C LEU A 183 14.34 0.82 -8.29
N ARG A 184 15.15 -0.05 -8.90
CA ARG A 184 14.66 -1.17 -9.73
C ARG A 184 13.71 -2.06 -8.94
N LYS A 185 14.16 -2.55 -7.77
CA LYS A 185 13.39 -3.51 -6.96
C LYS A 185 12.03 -2.92 -6.58
N ILE A 186 12.00 -1.64 -6.17
CA ILE A 186 10.75 -0.96 -5.81
C ILE A 186 9.87 -0.69 -7.04
N CYS A 187 10.42 -0.20 -8.15
CA CYS A 187 9.63 0.00 -9.37
C CYS A 187 8.96 -1.30 -9.83
N LEU A 188 9.67 -2.43 -9.79
CA LEU A 188 9.11 -3.74 -10.14
C LEU A 188 8.02 -4.16 -9.15
N THR A 189 8.27 -4.06 -7.85
CA THR A 189 7.29 -4.40 -6.81
C THR A 189 6.03 -3.54 -6.90
N VAL A 190 6.16 -2.24 -7.15
CA VAL A 190 5.01 -1.31 -7.15
C VAL A 190 4.23 -1.38 -8.46
N TYR A 191 4.92 -1.38 -9.60
CA TYR A 191 4.28 -1.18 -10.90
C TYR A 191 4.14 -2.46 -11.74
N TYR A 192 4.88 -3.52 -11.42
CA TYR A 192 4.93 -4.76 -12.22
C TYR A 192 4.61 -6.01 -11.37
N CYS A 193 3.98 -5.85 -10.20
CA CYS A 193 3.61 -7.00 -9.38
C CYS A 193 2.60 -7.92 -10.08
N ASN A 194 2.62 -9.21 -9.75
CA ASN A 194 1.68 -10.22 -10.28
C ASN A 194 0.26 -10.11 -9.66
N SER A 195 -0.29 -8.89 -9.61
CA SER A 195 -1.62 -8.62 -9.05
C SER A 195 -2.44 -7.74 -9.99
N SER A 196 -3.74 -7.63 -9.71
CA SER A 196 -4.63 -6.66 -10.38
C SER A 196 -4.25 -5.19 -10.15
N LYS A 197 -3.19 -4.93 -9.38
CA LYS A 197 -2.60 -3.60 -9.18
C LYS A 197 -1.50 -3.28 -10.18
N SER A 198 -1.04 -4.25 -10.96
CA SER A 198 0.01 -4.05 -11.96
C SER A 198 -0.35 -2.98 -12.98
N LEU A 199 0.65 -2.20 -13.37
CA LEU A 199 0.55 -1.25 -14.46
C LEU A 199 1.13 -1.78 -15.76
N CYS A 200 1.79 -2.95 -15.77
CA CYS A 200 2.39 -3.54 -16.97
C CYS A 200 1.39 -3.84 -18.10
N GLN A 201 0.10 -3.93 -17.78
CA GLN A 201 -0.99 -4.05 -18.75
C GLN A 201 -1.21 -2.78 -19.59
N PHE A 202 -0.71 -1.62 -19.16
CA PHE A 202 -0.84 -0.35 -19.87
C PHE A 202 0.38 -0.08 -20.74
N ILE A 203 0.18 0.45 -21.94
CA ILE A 203 1.22 0.60 -22.97
C ILE A 203 2.40 1.47 -22.49
N GLU A 204 2.12 2.42 -21.61
CA GLU A 204 3.08 3.32 -20.97
C GLU A 204 4.14 2.56 -20.16
N PHE A 205 3.79 1.41 -19.58
CA PHE A 205 4.68 0.57 -18.77
C PHE A 205 5.20 -0.66 -19.53
N GLN A 206 4.72 -0.96 -20.75
CA GLN A 206 5.18 -2.13 -21.50
C GLN A 206 6.56 -1.93 -22.13
N THR A 207 6.93 -0.70 -22.45
CA THR A 207 8.14 -0.39 -23.21
C THR A 207 9.30 0.05 -22.33
N SER A 208 9.02 0.82 -21.28
CA SER A 208 9.99 1.32 -20.32
C SER A 208 9.28 1.75 -19.04
N VAL A 209 9.98 1.75 -17.91
CA VAL A 209 9.49 2.42 -16.70
C VAL A 209 9.39 3.93 -16.97
N PRO A 210 8.21 4.57 -16.81
CA PRO A 210 8.06 6.00 -17.05
C PRO A 210 8.92 6.86 -16.11
N ASN A 211 9.47 7.96 -16.63
CA ASN A 211 10.27 8.91 -15.83
C ASN A 211 9.51 9.39 -14.59
N ARG A 212 8.23 9.73 -14.73
CA ARG A 212 7.39 10.22 -13.62
C ARG A 212 7.24 9.17 -12.51
N ALA A 213 7.07 7.90 -12.89
CA ALA A 213 7.03 6.78 -11.95
C ALA A 213 8.38 6.57 -11.22
N LEU A 214 9.50 6.69 -11.94
CA LEU A 214 10.85 6.64 -11.36
C LEU A 214 11.09 7.78 -10.37
N VAL A 215 10.71 9.01 -10.74
CA VAL A 215 10.82 10.20 -9.88
C VAL A 215 9.98 10.05 -8.63
N LEU A 216 8.75 9.55 -8.76
CA LEU A 216 7.86 9.30 -7.62
C LEU A 216 8.49 8.32 -6.61
N VAL A 217 8.99 7.17 -7.09
CA VAL A 217 9.72 6.22 -6.24
C VAL A 217 10.92 6.89 -5.58
N SER A 218 11.72 7.63 -6.36
CA SER A 218 12.91 8.33 -5.86
C SER A 218 12.57 9.36 -4.77
N ALA A 219 11.47 10.11 -4.93
CA ALA A 219 11.00 11.09 -3.95
C ALA A 219 10.55 10.43 -2.63
N ILE A 220 9.82 9.30 -2.72
CA ILE A 220 9.41 8.52 -1.55
C ILE A 220 10.65 8.01 -0.79
N ILE A 221 11.65 7.47 -1.50
CA ILE A 221 12.91 7.03 -0.88
C ILE A 221 13.61 8.19 -0.18
N CYS A 222 13.71 9.34 -0.85
CA CYS A 222 14.34 10.53 -0.29
C CYS A 222 13.67 10.95 1.02
N HIS A 223 12.33 11.00 1.05
CA HIS A 223 11.57 11.31 2.25
C HIS A 223 11.81 10.29 3.38
N VAL A 224 11.76 9.00 3.07
CA VAL A 224 12.06 7.92 4.03
C VAL A 224 13.45 8.07 4.62
N LEU A 225 14.46 8.35 3.79
CA LEU A 225 15.83 8.59 4.24
C LEU A 225 15.94 9.86 5.09
N MET A 226 15.18 10.92 4.78
CA MET A 226 15.12 12.12 5.61
C MET A 226 14.54 11.82 7.01
N THR A 227 13.50 10.99 7.08
CA THR A 227 12.92 10.52 8.35
C THR A 227 13.95 9.72 9.15
N PHE A 228 14.65 8.78 8.51
CA PHE A 228 15.76 8.05 9.15
C PHE A 228 16.90 8.96 9.60
N LYS A 229 17.31 9.94 8.79
CA LYS A 229 18.35 10.90 9.17
C LYS A 229 17.95 11.71 10.40
N LYS A 230 16.67 12.08 10.52
CA LYS A 230 16.14 12.88 11.63
C LYS A 230 15.96 12.06 12.90
N HIS A 231 15.39 10.86 12.79
CA HIS A 231 14.91 10.08 13.93
C HIS A 231 15.68 8.79 14.19
N GLY A 232 16.40 8.25 13.21
CA GLY A 232 17.08 6.94 13.26
C GLY A 232 16.12 5.75 13.32
N THR A 233 14.81 6.01 13.23
CA THR A 233 13.74 5.04 13.22
C THR A 233 12.64 5.55 12.31
N ILE A 234 11.81 4.64 11.81
CA ILE A 234 10.58 4.98 11.12
C ILE A 234 9.43 4.72 12.08
N LYS A 235 8.78 5.81 12.48
CA LYS A 235 7.42 5.71 13.01
C LYS A 235 6.52 5.37 11.82
N ASN A 236 5.40 4.68 12.05
CA ASN A 236 4.37 4.44 11.03
C ASN A 236 3.70 5.76 10.63
N GLU A 237 4.48 6.69 10.10
CA GLU A 237 4.08 7.99 9.63
C GLU A 237 3.62 7.84 8.19
N THR A 238 2.44 8.37 7.95
CA THR A 238 1.86 8.48 6.62
C THR A 238 2.54 9.59 5.85
N LEU A 239 2.83 9.35 4.58
CA LEU A 239 3.48 10.32 3.71
C LEU A 239 2.46 11.33 3.19
N CYS A 240 2.65 12.63 3.47
CA CYS A 240 1.84 13.68 2.90
C CYS A 240 2.41 14.11 1.54
N GLY A 241 1.55 14.27 0.53
CA GLY A 241 1.95 14.71 -0.81
C GLY A 241 2.73 16.03 -0.83
N GLU A 242 2.39 16.96 0.07
CA GLU A 242 3.07 18.26 0.17
C GLU A 242 4.53 18.12 0.66
N GLU A 243 4.85 17.10 1.45
CA GLU A 243 6.19 16.87 2.01
C GLU A 243 7.18 16.34 0.96
N VAL A 244 6.67 15.75 -0.11
CA VAL A 244 7.46 15.16 -1.20
C VAL A 244 7.43 15.98 -2.47
N ASP A 245 6.57 16.98 -2.57
CA ASP A 245 6.32 17.74 -3.80
C ASP A 245 7.58 18.49 -4.27
N ASP A 246 8.24 19.25 -3.39
CA ASP A 246 9.49 19.95 -3.72
C ASP A 246 10.57 18.97 -4.16
N THR A 247 10.68 17.83 -3.47
CA THR A 247 11.66 16.79 -3.79
C THR A 247 11.38 16.18 -5.16
N TYR A 248 10.11 15.92 -5.47
CA TYR A 248 9.67 15.40 -6.77
C TYR A 248 10.00 16.35 -7.92
N HIS A 249 9.73 17.65 -7.76
CA HIS A 249 10.05 18.66 -8.79
C HIS A 249 11.55 18.80 -9.01
N ASN A 250 12.34 18.77 -7.93
CA ASN A 250 13.81 18.76 -8.02
C ASN A 250 14.33 17.52 -8.74
N LEU A 251 13.80 16.34 -8.41
CA LEU A 251 14.18 15.08 -9.05
C LEU A 251 13.75 15.02 -10.52
N THR A 252 12.60 15.60 -10.87
CA THR A 252 12.17 15.74 -12.27
C THR A 252 13.19 16.54 -13.06
N SER A 253 13.64 17.67 -12.50
CA SER A 253 14.69 18.50 -13.11
C SER A 253 16.02 17.74 -13.27
N LEU A 254 16.37 16.89 -12.32
CA LEU A 254 17.57 16.04 -12.39
C LEU A 254 17.45 14.97 -13.48
N VAL A 255 16.29 14.30 -13.59
CA VAL A 255 16.04 13.32 -14.66
C VAL A 255 16.15 14.01 -16.03
N ASP A 256 15.58 15.20 -16.19
CA ASP A 256 15.68 15.97 -17.44
C ASP A 256 17.13 16.34 -17.79
N GLN A 257 17.96 16.67 -16.81
CA GLN A 257 19.39 16.91 -17.02
C GLN A 257 20.12 15.64 -17.47
N VAL A 258 19.81 14.49 -16.86
CA VAL A 258 20.36 13.19 -17.27
C VAL A 258 19.99 12.86 -18.71
N TRP A 259 18.75 13.11 -19.11
CA TRP A 259 18.29 12.88 -20.49
C TRP A 259 18.99 13.76 -21.53
N ARG A 260 19.35 15.00 -21.18
CA ARG A 260 20.09 15.91 -22.08
C ARG A 260 21.53 15.50 -22.30
N ASN A 261 22.10 14.66 -21.43
CA ASN A 261 23.43 14.13 -21.60
C ASN A 261 23.40 12.89 -22.49
N GLU A 262 24.10 12.91 -23.62
CA GLU A 262 24.07 11.80 -24.59
C GLU A 262 24.49 10.45 -23.98
N TYR A 263 25.53 10.44 -23.13
CA TYR A 263 26.00 9.22 -22.49
C TYR A 263 25.02 8.73 -21.41
N HIS A 264 24.68 9.59 -20.45
CA HIS A 264 23.87 9.21 -19.31
C HIS A 264 22.39 9.01 -19.69
N GLY A 265 21.86 9.78 -20.64
CA GLY A 265 20.50 9.64 -21.16
C GLY A 265 20.30 8.32 -21.89
N ASN A 266 21.24 7.92 -22.76
CA ASN A 266 21.19 6.61 -23.41
C ASN A 266 21.29 5.44 -22.41
N LYS A 267 22.13 5.60 -21.37
CA LYS A 267 22.26 4.61 -20.30
C LYS A 267 20.96 4.47 -19.49
N LEU A 268 20.37 5.60 -19.08
CA LEU A 268 19.08 5.65 -18.37
C LEU A 268 17.98 5.01 -19.20
N LYS A 269 17.86 5.37 -20.49
CA LYS A 269 16.89 4.80 -21.42
C LYS A 269 16.94 3.27 -21.46
N ARG A 270 18.13 2.72 -21.70
CA ARG A 270 18.32 1.28 -21.81
C ARG A 270 17.95 0.57 -20.51
N MET A 271 18.38 1.13 -19.38
CA MET A 271 18.08 0.58 -18.06
C MET A 271 16.56 0.54 -17.79
N LEU A 272 15.83 1.63 -18.07
CA LEU A 272 14.38 1.66 -17.83
C LEU A 272 13.61 0.70 -18.76
N GLN A 273 14.10 0.47 -19.97
CA GLN A 273 13.57 -0.56 -20.89
C GLN A 273 13.86 -1.98 -20.38
N GLU A 274 15.07 -2.23 -19.87
CA GLU A 274 15.43 -3.52 -19.27
C GLU A 274 14.59 -3.81 -18.02
N TRP A 275 14.30 -2.80 -17.21
CA TRP A 275 13.43 -2.95 -16.04
C TRP A 275 12.00 -3.30 -16.44
N ALA A 276 11.43 -2.58 -17.41
CA ALA A 276 10.10 -2.90 -17.92
C ALA A 276 10.05 -4.34 -18.44
N ARG A 277 11.03 -4.75 -19.27
CA ARG A 277 11.11 -6.13 -19.78
C ARG A 277 11.21 -7.18 -18.68
N ALA A 278 11.92 -6.88 -17.58
CA ALA A 278 12.04 -7.81 -16.45
C ALA A 278 10.77 -7.92 -15.61
N GLY A 279 9.87 -6.94 -15.68
CA GLY A 279 8.59 -6.93 -14.97
C GLY A 279 7.39 -7.43 -15.79
N MET A 280 7.57 -7.66 -17.10
CA MET A 280 6.57 -8.30 -17.96
C MET A 280 6.54 -9.81 -17.73
#